data_AF-A0A318QU95-F1
#
_entry.id   AF-A0A318QU95-F1
#
_cell.length_a   1.000
_cell.length_b   1.000
_cell.length_c   1.000
_cell.angle_alpha   90.00
_cell.angle_beta   90.00
_cell.angle_gamma   90.00
#
_symmetry.space_group_name_H-M   'P 1'
#
loop_
_entity.id
_entity.type
_entity.pdbx_description
1 polymer ?
#
loop_
_entity_poly.entity_id
_entity_poly.type
_entity_poly.pdbx_seq_one_letter_code
_entity_poly.pdbx_strand_id
1 'polypeptide(L)'
;MIDIRRHVRSGMLLVAAAGLLAGCHGPQRPDMARLPGPAQDYLLVSTYFMAEGSLVSRLQDGGLSGQQVYDMAASLKYGKHTIMTVLQKPSRRARRDGRQAVALMVACANQPDPSTLHGVAPPRCIPGAPLMPVNANGQVVPPSAGPAPR
;
A
#
# COMPACT_ATOMS: atom_id res chain seq x y z
N MET A 1 43.98 36.05 -9.55
CA MET A 1 43.09 35.32 -10.49
C MET A 1 42.04 34.60 -9.67
N ILE A 2 40.78 35.02 -9.77
CA ILE A 2 39.66 34.32 -9.13
C ILE A 2 39.39 33.05 -9.95
N ASP A 3 39.45 31.89 -9.29
CA ASP A 3 39.35 30.59 -9.92
C ASP A 3 37.89 30.29 -10.30
N ILE A 4 37.51 30.68 -11.52
CA ILE A 4 36.16 30.57 -12.09
C ILE A 4 35.65 29.12 -12.03
N ARG A 5 36.54 28.12 -12.13
CA ARG A 5 36.15 26.70 -12.05
C ARG A 5 35.64 26.30 -10.66
N ARG A 6 36.13 26.95 -9.61
CA ARG A 6 35.70 26.68 -8.22
C ARG A 6 34.31 27.26 -7.94
N HIS A 7 34.00 28.44 -8.50
CA HIS A 7 32.67 29.05 -8.39
C HIS A 7 31.58 28.26 -9.13
N VAL A 8 31.89 27.73 -10.32
CA VAL A 8 30.93 26.92 -11.10
C VAL A 8 30.61 25.60 -10.37
N ARG A 9 31.61 24.95 -9.74
CA ARG A 9 31.38 23.72 -8.95
C ARG A 9 30.56 23.95 -7.69
N SER A 10 30.81 25.03 -6.95
CA SER A 10 30.00 25.38 -5.77
C SER A 10 28.57 25.78 -6.15
N GLY A 11 28.39 26.50 -7.27
CA GLY A 11 27.05 26.83 -7.79
C GLY A 11 26.25 25.60 -8.20
N MET A 12 26.91 24.62 -8.83
CA MET A 12 26.25 23.37 -9.26
C MET A 12 25.85 22.49 -8.07
N LEU A 13 26.66 22.47 -6.99
CA LEU A 13 26.33 21.77 -5.75
C LEU A 13 25.14 22.41 -5.00
N LEU A 14 25.05 23.74 -5.01
CA LEU A 14 23.93 24.46 -4.40
C LEU A 14 22.60 24.23 -5.15
N VAL A 15 22.63 24.15 -6.48
CA VAL A 15 21.44 23.84 -7.28
C VAL A 15 20.99 22.38 -7.09
N ALA A 16 21.92 21.43 -6.96
CA ALA A 16 21.60 20.04 -6.67
C ALA A 16 20.98 19.86 -5.26
N ALA A 17 21.48 20.60 -4.26
CA ALA A 17 20.91 20.59 -2.91
C ALA A 17 19.50 21.19 -2.85
N ALA A 18 19.24 22.26 -3.62
CA ALA A 18 17.91 22.84 -3.75
C ALA A 18 16.92 21.90 -4.47
N GLY A 19 17.38 21.16 -5.49
CA GLY A 19 16.58 20.14 -6.18
C GLY A 19 16.20 18.96 -5.30
N LEU A 20 17.11 18.50 -4.42
CA LEU A 20 16.84 17.44 -3.46
C LEU A 20 15.84 17.86 -2.36
N LEU A 21 15.89 19.13 -1.91
CA LEU A 21 14.95 19.65 -0.92
C LEU A 21 13.57 19.98 -1.49
N ALA A 22 13.50 20.36 -2.78
CA ALA A 22 12.24 20.57 -3.50
C ALA A 22 11.50 19.24 -3.78
N GLY A 23 12.23 18.12 -3.92
CA GLY A 23 11.64 16.79 -4.09
C GLY A 23 10.99 16.19 -2.83
N CYS A 24 11.28 16.72 -1.64
CA CYS A 24 10.71 16.25 -0.38
C CYS A 24 9.41 16.96 0.03
N HIS A 25 9.06 18.07 -0.62
CA HIS A 25 7.77 18.74 -0.43
C HIS A 25 6.84 18.33 -1.56
N GLY A 26 6.35 17.08 -1.50
CA GLY A 26 5.19 16.69 -2.30
C GLY A 26 4.07 17.72 -2.10
N PRO A 27 3.25 18.02 -3.13
CA PRO A 27 2.22 19.04 -3.05
C PRO A 27 1.43 18.84 -1.77
N GLN A 28 1.36 19.90 -0.96
CA GLN A 28 0.70 19.94 0.33
C GLN A 28 -0.73 19.47 0.10
N ARG A 29 -0.99 18.18 0.36
CA ARG A 29 -2.28 17.55 0.07
C ARG A 29 -3.35 18.43 0.73
N PRO A 30 -4.38 18.87 -0.02
CA PRO A 30 -5.48 19.60 0.57
C PRO A 30 -5.94 18.84 1.80
N ASP A 31 -6.01 19.52 2.94
CA ASP A 31 -6.44 18.90 4.19
C ASP A 31 -7.87 18.38 4.00
N MET A 32 -7.99 17.08 3.70
CA MET A 32 -9.26 16.44 3.42
C MET A 32 -10.23 16.52 4.61
N ALA A 33 -9.75 16.87 5.81
CA ALA A 33 -10.60 17.14 6.95
C ALA A 33 -11.46 18.40 6.80
N ARG A 34 -11.08 19.34 5.92
CA ARG A 34 -11.80 20.60 5.68
C ARG A 34 -12.98 20.47 4.70
N LEU A 35 -13.07 19.36 3.97
CA LEU A 35 -14.16 19.13 3.03
C LEU A 35 -15.48 18.83 3.75
N PRO A 36 -16.64 19.16 3.16
CA PRO A 36 -17.93 18.68 3.67
C PRO A 36 -17.96 17.16 3.80
N GLY A 37 -18.71 16.65 4.78
CA GLY A 37 -18.82 15.21 5.04
C GLY A 37 -19.08 14.35 3.78
N PRO A 38 -20.08 14.69 2.94
CA PRO A 38 -20.36 13.95 1.71
C PRO A 38 -19.19 13.92 0.72
N ALA A 39 -18.43 15.01 0.60
CA ALA A 39 -17.25 15.05 -0.27
C ALA A 39 -16.12 14.16 0.29
N GLN A 40 -15.97 14.11 1.62
CA GLN A 40 -15.02 13.17 2.25
C GLN A 40 -15.42 11.71 2.00
N ASP A 41 -16.71 11.39 2.11
CA ASP A 41 -17.22 10.03 1.87
C ASP A 41 -17.04 9.62 0.41
N TYR A 42 -17.37 10.51 -0.53
CA TYR A 42 -17.16 10.28 -1.97
C TYR A 42 -15.69 10.00 -2.30
N LEU A 43 -14.77 10.83 -1.82
CA LEU A 43 -13.34 10.65 -2.06
C LEU A 43 -12.82 9.36 -1.40
N LEU A 44 -13.30 9.02 -0.21
CA LEU A 44 -12.91 7.79 0.48
C LEU A 44 -13.38 6.54 -0.29
N VAL A 45 -14.62 6.53 -0.78
CA VAL A 45 -15.17 5.42 -1.58
C VAL A 45 -14.44 5.31 -2.92
N SER A 46 -14.17 6.44 -3.59
CA SER A 46 -13.42 6.46 -4.85
C SER A 46 -11.99 5.93 -4.67
N THR A 47 -11.29 6.36 -3.61
CA THR A 47 -9.93 5.86 -3.30
C THR A 47 -9.92 4.39 -2.92
N TYR A 48 -10.95 3.89 -2.25
CA TYR A 48 -11.12 2.45 -2.03
C TYR A 48 -11.18 1.67 -3.34
N PHE A 49 -11.98 2.11 -4.32
CA PHE A 49 -12.09 1.38 -5.60
C PHE A 49 -10.78 1.40 -6.39
N MET A 50 -10.01 2.50 -6.34
CA MET A 50 -8.67 2.55 -6.91
C MET A 50 -7.72 1.54 -6.24
N ALA A 51 -7.76 1.46 -4.90
CA ALA A 51 -6.93 0.51 -4.15
C ALA A 51 -7.36 -0.95 -4.41
N GLU A 52 -8.66 -1.23 -4.49
CA GLU A 52 -9.19 -2.54 -4.87
C GLU A 52 -8.73 -2.93 -6.28
N GLY A 53 -8.86 -2.03 -7.25
CA GLY A 53 -8.37 -2.26 -8.61
C GLY A 53 -6.88 -2.56 -8.67
N SER A 54 -6.06 -1.83 -7.90
CA SER A 54 -4.62 -2.07 -7.81
C SER A 54 -4.28 -3.44 -7.22
N LEU A 55 -4.97 -3.85 -6.14
CA LEU A 55 -4.79 -5.19 -5.56
C LEU A 55 -5.20 -6.30 -6.52
N VAL A 56 -6.36 -6.15 -7.18
CA VAL A 56 -6.86 -7.15 -8.13
C VAL A 56 -5.92 -7.27 -9.33
N SER A 57 -5.43 -6.16 -9.87
CA SER A 57 -4.42 -6.17 -10.93
C SER A 57 -3.18 -6.93 -10.49
N ARG A 58 -2.65 -6.63 -9.30
CA ARG A 58 -1.45 -7.29 -8.77
C ARG A 58 -1.64 -8.81 -8.58
N LEU A 59 -2.82 -9.21 -8.14
CA LEU A 59 -3.18 -10.62 -8.00
C LEU A 59 -3.29 -11.33 -9.37
N GLN A 60 -3.73 -10.62 -10.40
CA GLN A 60 -3.87 -11.14 -11.77
C GLN A 60 -2.53 -11.21 -12.52
N ASP A 61 -1.62 -10.27 -12.27
CA ASP A 61 -0.28 -10.25 -12.87
C ASP A 61 0.51 -11.53 -12.51
N GLY A 62 0.16 -12.18 -11.40
CA GLY A 62 0.84 -13.39 -10.93
C GLY A 62 2.22 -13.09 -10.34
N GLY A 63 3.03 -14.13 -10.13
CA GLY A 63 4.40 -13.97 -9.59
C GLY A 63 4.47 -13.56 -8.11
N LEU A 64 3.34 -13.44 -7.43
CA LEU A 64 3.27 -13.19 -5.99
C LEU A 64 3.58 -14.46 -5.19
N SER A 65 4.25 -14.28 -4.06
CA SER A 65 4.34 -15.35 -3.06
C SER A 65 2.98 -15.61 -2.44
N GLY A 66 2.72 -16.84 -1.97
CA GLY A 66 1.42 -17.12 -1.35
C GLY A 66 1.15 -16.31 -0.07
N GLN A 67 2.19 -15.84 0.62
CA GLN A 67 2.04 -14.91 1.75
C GLN A 67 1.57 -13.52 1.30
N GLN A 68 2.07 -12.99 0.18
CA GLN A 68 1.57 -11.74 -0.40
C GLN A 68 0.12 -11.89 -0.87
N VAL A 69 -0.22 -13.00 -1.51
CA VAL A 69 -1.61 -13.29 -1.91
C VAL A 69 -2.54 -13.29 -0.70
N TYR A 70 -2.12 -13.93 0.40
CA TYR A 70 -2.89 -13.94 1.65
C TYR A 70 -3.06 -12.53 2.22
N ASP A 71 -1.99 -11.76 2.31
CA ASP A 71 -2.02 -10.40 2.84
C ASP A 71 -2.88 -9.46 1.99
N MET A 72 -2.80 -9.57 0.66
CA MET A 72 -3.68 -8.84 -0.27
C MET A 72 -5.14 -9.24 -0.10
N ALA A 73 -5.45 -10.54 -0.02
CA ALA A 73 -6.82 -11.02 0.19
C ALA A 73 -7.40 -10.56 1.54
N ALA A 74 -6.59 -10.61 2.61
CA ALA A 74 -6.98 -10.17 3.94
C ALA A 74 -7.23 -8.65 3.98
N SER A 75 -6.34 -7.85 3.38
CA SER A 75 -6.52 -6.39 3.30
C SER A 75 -7.73 -6.01 2.45
N LEU A 76 -8.02 -6.73 1.36
CA LEU A 76 -9.21 -6.53 0.54
C LEU A 76 -10.50 -6.81 1.33
N LYS A 77 -10.55 -7.93 2.06
CA LYS A 77 -11.71 -8.28 2.90
C LYS A 77 -11.95 -7.24 3.99
N TYR A 78 -10.88 -6.79 4.65
CA TYR A 78 -10.93 -5.73 5.66
C TYR A 78 -11.42 -4.41 5.05
N GLY A 79 -10.85 -4.01 3.91
CA GLY A 79 -11.26 -2.83 3.13
C GLY A 79 -12.76 -2.82 2.83
N LYS A 80 -13.27 -3.90 2.25
CA LYS A 80 -14.70 -4.07 1.95
C LYS A 80 -15.60 -3.85 3.17
N HIS A 81 -15.24 -4.46 4.29
CA HIS A 81 -16.01 -4.34 5.52
C HIS A 81 -16.05 -2.89 6.04
N THR A 82 -14.89 -2.22 6.07
CA THR A 82 -14.83 -0.83 6.54
C THR A 82 -15.54 0.16 5.63
N ILE A 83 -15.46 0.00 4.31
CA ILE A 83 -16.15 0.89 3.36
C ILE A 83 -17.66 0.65 3.38
N MET A 84 -18.10 -0.60 3.54
CA MET A 84 -19.52 -0.87 3.76
C MET A 84 -20.04 -0.15 5.02
N THR A 85 -19.23 -0.12 6.09
CA THR A 85 -19.56 0.63 7.32
C THR A 85 -19.67 2.13 7.08
N VAL A 86 -18.76 2.71 6.28
CA VAL A 86 -18.83 4.12 5.86
C VAL A 86 -20.12 4.41 5.09
N LEU A 87 -20.50 3.54 4.14
CA LEU A 87 -21.70 3.72 3.32
C LEU A 87 -23.00 3.59 4.12
N GLN A 88 -23.05 2.64 5.07
CA GLN A 88 -24.25 2.39 5.88
C GLN A 88 -24.46 3.46 6.96
N LYS A 89 -23.39 3.87 7.66
CA LYS A 89 -23.46 4.83 8.76
C LYS A 89 -22.25 5.77 8.73
N PRO A 90 -22.28 6.81 7.89
CA PRO A 90 -21.18 7.76 7.77
C PRO A 90 -20.91 8.44 9.11
N SER A 91 -19.66 8.39 9.56
CA SER A 91 -19.23 9.03 10.80
C SER A 91 -17.74 9.36 10.77
N ARG A 92 -17.26 10.24 11.66
CA ARG A 92 -15.83 10.57 11.76
C ARG A 92 -14.97 9.32 12.04
N ARG A 93 -15.49 8.39 12.85
CA ARG A 93 -14.80 7.12 13.16
C ARG A 93 -14.79 6.20 11.94
N ALA A 94 -15.94 5.97 11.31
CA ALA A 94 -16.02 5.14 10.11
C ALA A 94 -15.08 5.66 9.00
N ARG A 95 -15.01 6.97 8.79
CA ARG A 95 -14.07 7.59 7.82
C ARG A 95 -12.62 7.34 8.19
N ARG A 96 -12.26 7.43 9.48
CA ARG A 96 -10.89 7.15 9.95
C ARG A 96 -10.52 5.69 9.69
N ASP A 97 -11.40 4.78 10.08
CA ASP A 97 -11.20 3.34 9.93
C ASP A 97 -11.11 2.95 8.44
N GLY A 98 -11.98 3.53 7.61
CA GLY A 98 -11.92 3.36 6.15
C GLY A 98 -10.63 3.91 5.53
N ARG A 99 -10.14 5.09 5.95
CA ARG A 99 -8.85 5.62 5.49
C ARG A 99 -7.70 4.70 5.86
N GLN A 100 -7.71 4.15 7.07
CA GLN A 100 -6.69 3.20 7.51
C GLN A 100 -6.76 1.90 6.70
N ALA A 101 -7.95 1.41 6.38
CA ALA A 101 -8.13 0.22 5.56
C ALA A 101 -7.63 0.44 4.12
N VAL A 102 -7.96 1.58 3.50
CA VAL A 102 -7.45 1.95 2.17
C VAL A 102 -5.93 2.08 2.20
N ALA A 103 -5.35 2.69 3.24
CA ALA A 103 -3.89 2.78 3.38
C ALA A 103 -3.24 1.39 3.48
N LEU A 104 -3.87 0.45 4.19
CA LEU A 104 -3.40 -0.94 4.27
C LEU A 104 -3.48 -1.64 2.92
N MET A 105 -4.59 -1.50 2.20
CA MET A 105 -4.75 -2.06 0.85
C MET A 105 -3.66 -1.54 -0.10
N VAL A 106 -3.39 -0.24 -0.08
CA VAL A 106 -2.33 0.39 -0.89
C VAL A 106 -0.95 -0.13 -0.47
N ALA A 107 -0.68 -0.31 0.83
CA ALA A 107 0.58 -0.89 1.29
C ALA A 107 0.76 -2.33 0.79
N CYS A 108 -0.30 -3.13 0.78
CA CYS A 108 -0.26 -4.49 0.26
C CYS A 108 -0.07 -4.55 -1.25
N ALA A 109 -0.74 -3.67 -2.01
CA ALA A 109 -0.57 -3.60 -3.46
C ALA A 109 0.84 -3.17 -3.89
N ASN A 110 1.55 -2.40 -3.04
CA ASN A 110 2.91 -1.93 -3.28
C ASN A 110 3.99 -2.83 -2.67
N GLN A 111 3.67 -4.04 -2.23
CA GLN A 111 4.70 -4.99 -1.80
C GLN A 111 5.65 -5.29 -2.98
N PRO A 112 6.97 -5.40 -2.72
CA PRO A 112 7.95 -5.66 -3.77
C PRO A 112 7.74 -7.03 -4.42
N ASP A 113 8.05 -7.13 -5.71
CA ASP A 113 7.94 -8.40 -6.43
C ASP A 113 8.95 -9.41 -5.88
N PRO A 114 8.55 -10.67 -5.61
CA PRO A 114 9.46 -11.71 -5.12
C PRO A 114 10.72 -11.90 -5.97
N SER A 115 10.60 -11.73 -7.29
CA SER A 115 11.72 -11.82 -8.23
C SER A 115 12.81 -10.78 -7.98
N THR A 116 12.48 -9.65 -7.35
CA THR A 116 13.42 -8.55 -7.05
C THR A 116 14.16 -8.74 -5.72
N LEU A 117 13.80 -9.76 -4.94
CA LEU A 117 14.27 -9.91 -3.57
C LEU A 117 15.44 -10.89 -3.39
N HIS A 118 15.99 -11.44 -4.48
CA HIS A 118 17.18 -12.32 -4.46
C HIS A 118 17.15 -13.42 -3.38
N GLY A 119 15.98 -14.03 -3.13
CA GLY A 119 15.78 -15.09 -2.14
C GLY A 119 15.42 -14.61 -0.73
N VAL A 120 15.32 -13.31 -0.49
CA VAL A 120 14.80 -12.73 0.74
C VAL A 120 13.27 -12.75 0.72
N ALA A 121 12.65 -13.11 1.84
CA ALA A 121 11.19 -13.08 1.96
C ALA A 121 10.66 -11.64 1.86
N PRO A 122 9.57 -11.39 1.11
CA PRO A 122 8.98 -10.05 0.99
C PRO A 122 8.51 -9.53 2.36
N PRO A 123 8.69 -8.23 2.64
CA PRO A 123 8.15 -7.62 3.84
C PRO A 123 6.62 -7.72 3.81
N ARG A 124 6.02 -8.12 4.94
CA ARG A 124 4.57 -8.23 5.07
C ARG A 124 3.94 -6.85 5.16
N CYS A 125 2.83 -6.62 4.46
CA CYS A 125 2.08 -5.37 4.58
C CYS A 125 1.16 -5.35 5.81
N ILE A 126 0.78 -6.52 6.34
CA ILE A 126 0.00 -6.63 7.58
C ILE A 126 0.96 -7.02 8.73
N PRO A 127 1.25 -6.11 9.68
CA PRO A 127 2.10 -6.42 10.82
C PRO A 127 1.48 -7.51 11.71
N GLY A 128 2.29 -8.49 12.12
CA GLY A 128 1.89 -9.50 13.12
C GLY A 128 0.87 -10.54 12.67
N ALA A 129 0.47 -10.58 11.38
CA ALA A 129 -0.41 -11.66 10.94
C ALA A 129 0.32 -13.01 10.86
N PRO A 130 -0.41 -14.13 11.04
CA PRO A 130 0.19 -15.46 11.09
C PRO A 130 0.98 -15.78 9.82
N LEU A 131 2.17 -16.37 9.98
CA LEU A 131 2.92 -16.90 8.86
C LEU A 131 2.20 -18.12 8.30
N MET A 132 1.89 -18.08 7.00
CA MET A 132 1.42 -19.28 6.31
C MET A 132 2.59 -20.25 6.15
N PRO A 133 2.41 -21.54 6.50
CA PRO A 133 3.44 -22.55 6.25
C PRO A 133 3.69 -22.60 4.75
N VAL A 134 4.96 -22.46 4.37
CA VAL A 134 5.43 -22.48 2.98
C VAL A 134 6.34 -23.69 2.78
N ASN A 135 6.24 -24.34 1.62
CA ASN A 135 7.11 -25.46 1.26
C ASN A 135 8.52 -24.97 0.89
N ALA A 136 9.45 -25.90 0.62
CA ALA A 136 10.82 -25.59 0.22
C ALA A 136 10.94 -24.69 -1.03
N ASN A 137 9.86 -24.60 -1.83
CA ASN A 137 9.76 -23.78 -3.03
C ASN A 137 9.06 -22.43 -2.76
N GLY A 138 8.82 -22.05 -1.50
CA GLY A 138 8.17 -20.79 -1.12
C GLY A 138 6.67 -20.72 -1.41
N GLN A 139 6.03 -21.85 -1.75
CA GLN A 139 4.59 -21.91 -2.01
C GLN A 139 3.84 -22.20 -0.72
N VAL A 140 2.71 -21.52 -0.51
CA VAL A 140 1.86 -21.77 0.66
C VAL A 140 1.34 -23.20 0.62
N VAL A 141 1.56 -23.95 1.70
CA VAL A 141 1.04 -25.29 1.86
C VAL A 141 -0.47 -25.18 2.07
N PRO A 142 -1.31 -25.72 1.17
CA PRO A 142 -2.74 -25.71 1.38
C PRO A 142 -3.07 -26.47 2.68
N PRO A 143 -4.05 -26.01 3.47
CA PRO A 143 -4.46 -26.73 4.67
C PRO A 143 -4.83 -28.16 4.27
N SER A 144 -4.31 -29.15 5.00
CA SER A 144 -4.69 -30.55 4.78
C SER A 144 -6.21 -30.65 4.87
N ALA A 145 -6.85 -30.95 3.74
CA ALA A 145 -8.27 -31.23 3.73
C ALA A 145 -8.48 -32.48 4.59
N GLY A 146 -8.94 -32.29 5.82
CA GLY A 146 -9.47 -33.38 6.61
C GLY A 146 -10.60 -34.05 5.82
N PRO A 147 -10.83 -35.36 6.01
CA PRO A 147 -11.88 -36.06 5.28
C PRO A 147 -13.22 -35.33 5.48
N ALA A 148 -13.92 -35.08 4.38
CA ALA A 148 -15.26 -34.50 4.42
C ALA A 148 -16.16 -35.36 5.34
N PRO A 149 -16.99 -34.74 6.19
CA PRO A 149 -17.97 -35.50 6.96
C PRO A 149 -18.89 -36.23 5.98
N ARG A 150 -19.08 -37.54 6.22
CA ARG A 150 -20.01 -38.39 5.48
C ARG A 150 -21.45 -38.08 5.84
#